data_AF-A0A933J265-F1
#
_entry.id   AF-A0A933J265-F1
#
_cell.length_a   1.000
_cell.length_b   1.000
_cell.length_c   1.000
_cell.angle_alpha   90.00
_cell.angle_beta   90.00
_cell.angle_gamma   90.00
#
_symmetry.space_group_name_H-M   'P 1'
#
loop_
_entity.id
_entity.type
_entity.pdbx_description
1 polymer ?
#
loop_
_entity_poly.entity_id
_entity_poly.type
_entity_poly.pdbx_seq_one_letter_code
_entity_poly.pdbx_strand_id
1 'polypeptide(L)' 'MIPGLLGFLTGALVYGATYPSVFPAISKIANLGSVILPTVFDVNLWLTILLFVLITLTLFYFLERHGALRNDKVNS' A
#
# COMPACT_ATOMS: atom_id res chain seq x y z
N MET A 1 5.42 20.30 -17.10
CA MET A 1 6.28 19.76 -16.03
C MET A 1 6.19 20.58 -14.74
N ILE A 2 6.01 21.91 -14.79
CA ILE A 2 5.95 22.80 -13.61
C ILE A 2 4.63 22.70 -12.80
N PRO A 3 3.42 22.56 -13.40
CA PRO A 3 2.17 22.54 -12.63
C PRO A 3 2.02 21.30 -11.73
N GLY A 4 2.52 20.14 -12.18
CA GLY A 4 2.44 18.90 -11.41
C GLY A 4 3.30 18.91 -10.15
N LEU A 5 4.50 19.52 -10.22
CA LEU A 5 5.37 19.67 -9.06
C LEU A 5 4.78 20.64 -8.03
N LEU A 6 4.19 21.73 -8.49
CA LEU A 6 3.51 22.69 -7.61
C LEU A 6 2.28 22.07 -6.94
N GLY A 7 1.44 21.33 -7.68
CA GLY A 7 0.30 20.61 -7.08
C GLY A 7 0.73 19.57 -6.04
N PHE A 8 1.82 18.84 -6.29
CA PHE A 8 2.40 17.91 -5.33
C PHE A 8 2.90 18.62 -4.06
N LEU A 9 3.63 19.73 -4.20
CA LEU A 9 4.15 20.51 -3.08
C LEU A 9 3.02 21.16 -2.26
N THR A 10 1.99 21.69 -2.92
CA THR A 10 0.81 22.23 -2.25
C THR A 10 0.07 21.13 -1.48
N GLY A 11 -0.13 19.97 -2.07
CA GLY A 11 -0.74 18.83 -1.38
C GLY A 11 0.08 18.36 -0.17
N ALA A 12 1.40 18.29 -0.31
CA ALA A 12 2.31 17.92 0.78
C ALA A 12 2.31 18.95 1.93
N LEU A 13 2.28 20.24 1.62
CA LEU A 13 2.19 21.31 2.62
C LEU A 13 0.85 21.30 3.36
N VAL A 14 -0.26 21.14 2.64
CA VAL A 14 -1.60 21.05 3.25
C VAL A 14 -1.70 19.81 4.14
N TYR A 15 -1.19 18.66 3.67
CA TYR A 15 -1.14 17.44 4.47
C TYR A 15 -0.25 17.61 5.70
N GLY A 16 0.94 18.19 5.56
CA GLY A 16 1.85 18.47 6.67
C GLY A 16 1.29 19.46 7.69
N ALA A 17 0.57 20.49 7.25
CA ALA A 17 -0.08 21.47 8.14
C ALA A 17 -1.31 20.88 8.86
N THR A 18 -2.02 19.94 8.22
CA THR A 18 -3.16 19.25 8.83
C THR A 18 -2.69 18.10 9.72
N TYR A 19 -1.46 17.61 9.53
CA TYR A 19 -0.86 16.51 10.27
C TYR A 19 -1.03 16.61 11.79
N PRO A 20 -0.79 17.75 12.47
CA PRO A 20 -0.98 17.87 13.92
C PRO A 20 -2.45 17.69 14.37
N SER A 21 -3.42 17.88 13.47
CA SER A 21 -4.86 17.73 13.76
C SER A 21 -5.35 16.30 13.49
N VAL A 22 -4.82 15.63 12.46
CA VAL A 22 -5.17 14.22 12.17
C VAL A 22 -4.35 13.23 13.01
N PHE A 23 -3.10 13.56 13.32
CA PHE A 23 -2.19 12.70 14.06
C PHE A 23 -2.76 12.27 15.42
N PRO A 24 -3.38 13.12 16.26
CA PRO A 24 -3.96 12.68 17.53
C PRO A 24 -5.09 11.65 17.38
N ALA A 25 -5.90 11.76 16.33
CA ALA A 25 -6.97 10.81 16.05
C ALA A 25 -6.40 9.46 15.57
N ILE A 26 -5.41 9.51 14.67
CA ILE A 26 -4.73 8.33 14.14
C ILE A 26 -3.91 7.65 15.24
N SER A 27 -3.16 8.41 16.04
CA SER A 27 -2.36 7.92 17.15
C SER A 27 -3.22 7.28 18.23
N LYS A 28 -4.44 7.74 18.52
CA LYS A 28 -5.33 7.03 19.46
C LYS A 28 -5.69 5.63 18.99
N ILE A 29 -5.79 5.42 17.68
CA ILE A 29 -6.11 4.12 17.08
C ILE A 29 -4.84 3.30 16.85
N ALA A 30 -3.70 3.96 16.59
CA ALA A 30 -2.40 3.35 16.27
C ALA A 30 -1.46 3.20 17.48
N ASN A 31 -1.82 3.71 18.67
CA ASN A 31 -1.09 3.50 19.92
C ASN A 31 -1.37 2.10 20.49
N LEU A 32 -1.25 1.09 19.62
CA LEU A 32 -1.44 -0.32 19.93
C LEU A 32 -0.11 -0.96 20.39
N GLY A 33 1.00 -0.21 20.39
CA GLY A 33 2.34 -0.74 20.65
C GLY A 33 2.90 -1.48 19.42
N SER A 34 3.89 -2.35 19.63
CA SER A 34 4.50 -3.18 18.57
C SER A 34 3.57 -4.32 18.13
N VAL A 35 2.36 -3.99 17.71
CA VAL A 35 1.38 -4.94 17.21
C VAL A 35 1.69 -5.20 15.75
N ILE A 36 2.18 -6.41 15.49
CA ILE A 36 2.41 -6.91 14.15
C ILE A 36 1.14 -7.65 13.69
N LEU A 37 0.88 -7.71 12.38
CA LEU A 37 -0.28 -8.42 11.82
C LEU A 37 -0.52 -9.82 12.43
N PRO A 38 0.51 -10.66 12.67
CA PRO A 38 0.31 -11.95 13.33
C PRO A 38 -0.28 -11.85 14.73
N THR A 39 0.07 -10.82 15.51
CA THR A 39 -0.45 -10.62 16.87
C THR A 39 -1.90 -10.17 16.89
N VAL A 40 -2.36 -9.45 15.85
CA VAL A 40 -3.78 -9.04 15.72
C VAL A 40 -4.66 -10.24 15.41
N PHE A 41 -4.20 -11.11 14.53
CA PHE A 41 -4.96 -12.28 14.08
C PHE A 41 -4.74 -13.52 14.96
N ASP A 42 -3.92 -13.42 16.01
CA ASP A 42 -3.49 -14.53 16.88
C ASP A 42 -2.96 -15.72 16.07
N VAL A 43 -2.23 -15.45 14.99
CA VAL A 43 -1.66 -16.44 14.08
C VAL A 43 -0.15 -16.48 14.17
N ASN A 44 0.43 -17.63 13.81
CA ASN A 44 1.87 -17.78 13.74
C ASN A 44 2.48 -16.81 12.69
N LEU A 45 3.60 -16.17 13.03
CA LEU A 45 4.35 -15.29 12.13
C LEU A 45 4.66 -15.96 10.79
N TRP A 46 5.03 -17.24 10.80
CA TRP A 46 5.33 -18.01 9.59
C TRP A 46 4.12 -18.19 8.68
N LEU A 47 2.91 -18.33 9.25
CA LEU A 47 1.68 -18.37 8.45
C LEU A 47 1.43 -17.05 7.74
N THR A 48 1.67 -15.93 8.43
CA THR A 48 1.49 -14.59 7.87
C THR A 48 2.46 -14.35 6.71
N ILE A 49 3.73 -14.76 6.89
CA ILE A 49 4.75 -14.69 5.84
C ILE A 49 4.35 -15.55 4.64
N LEU A 50 3.95 -16.80 4.87
CA LEU A 50 3.53 -17.71 3.81
C LEU A 50 2.35 -17.14 3.01
N LEU A 51 1.35 -16.61 3.70
CA LEU A 51 0.18 -15.98 3.08
C LEU A 51 0.59 -14.78 2.23
N PHE A 52 1.49 -13.92 2.72
CA PHE A 52 1.98 -12.76 1.97
C PHE A 52 2.75 -13.16 0.70
N VAL A 53 3.60 -14.20 0.80
CA VAL A 53 4.29 -14.78 -0.36
C VAL A 53 3.28 -15.34 -1.37
N LEU A 54 2.26 -16.06 -0.92
CA LEU A 54 1.24 -16.65 -1.80
C LEU A 54 0.43 -15.57 -2.54
N ILE A 55 0.03 -14.50 -1.84
CA ILE A 55 -0.64 -13.35 -2.45
C ILE A 55 0.26 -12.70 -3.50
N THR A 56 1.54 -12.47 -3.18
CA THR A 56 2.49 -11.85 -4.10
C THR A 56 2.68 -12.68 -5.35
N LEU A 57 2.88 -14.00 -5.21
CA LEU A 57 2.98 -14.93 -6.34
C LEU A 57 1.70 -14.96 -7.19
N THR A 58 0.53 -14.94 -6.54
CA THR A 58 -0.76 -14.91 -7.23
C THR A 58 -0.93 -13.62 -8.04
N LEU A 59 -0.55 -12.47 -7.46
CA LEU A 59 -0.54 -11.18 -8.16
C LEU A 59 0.41 -11.20 -9.34
N PHE A 60 1.64 -11.70 -9.17
CA PHE A 60 2.60 -11.82 -10.27
C PHE A 60 2.05 -12.72 -11.38
N TYR A 61 1.52 -13.88 -11.04
CA TYR A 61 0.88 -14.78 -12.00
C TYR A 61 -0.30 -14.12 -12.73
N PHE A 62 -1.14 -13.36 -12.00
CA PHE A 62 -2.25 -12.62 -12.59
C PHE A 62 -1.77 -11.50 -13.51
N LEU A 63 -0.74 -10.75 -13.12
CA LEU A 63 -0.13 -9.70 -13.93
C LEU A 63 0.54 -10.26 -15.18
N GLU A 64 1.22 -11.40 -15.11
CA GLU A 64 1.78 -12.06 -16.29
C GLU A 64 0.67 -12.54 -17.22
N ARG A 65 -0.37 -13.17 -16.67
CA ARG A 65 -1.50 -13.67 -17.44
C ARG A 65 -2.32 -12.56 -18.10
N HIS A 66 -2.55 -11.44 -17.41
CA HIS A 66 -3.30 -10.30 -17.96
C HIS A 66 -2.41 -9.32 -18.74
N GLY A 67 -1.12 -9.23 -18.42
CA GLY A 67 -0.14 -8.45 -19.17
C GLY A 67 0.16 -9.06 -20.54
N ALA A 68 0.10 -10.39 -20.66
CA ALA A 68 0.18 -11.09 -21.94
C ALA A 68 -0.99 -10.74 -22.89
N LEU A 69 -2.16 -10.33 -22.37
CA LEU A 69 -3.34 -9.94 -23.15
C LEU A 69 -3.27 -8.51 -23.72
N ARG A 70 -2.11 -7.83 -23.62
CA ARG A 70 -1.93 -6.50 -24.24
C ARG A 70 -1.01 -6.54 -25.47
N ASN A 71 -0.33 -7.66 -25.73
CA ASN A 71 0.59 -7.79 -26.85
C ASN A 71 -0.08 -8.25 -28.16
N ASP A 72 -1.37 -8.59 -28.10
CA ASP A 72 -2.22 -8.98 -29.23
C ASP A 72 -2.86 -7.78 -29.97
N LYS A 73 -2.83 -6.58 -29.39
CA LYS A 73 -3.41 -5.36 -30.01
C LYS A 73 -2.39 -4.36 -30.59
N VAL A 74 -1.09 -4.63 -30.47
CA VAL A 74 -0.05 -3.74 -31.03
C VAL A 74 0.32 -4.14 -32.48
N ASN A 75 -0.11 -5.32 -32.94
CA ASN A 75 0.24 -5.87 -34.25
C ASN A 75 -0.97 -6.07 -35.20
N SER A 76 -2.01 -5.24 -35.11
CA SER A 76 -3.13 -5.22 -36.09
C SER A 76 -3.27 -3.86 -36.75
#